data_AF-X5PQX1-F1
#
_entry.id   AF-X5PQX1-F1
#
_cell.length_a   1.000
_cell.length_b   1.000
_cell.length_c   1.000
_cell.angle_alpha   90.00
_cell.angle_beta   90.00
_cell.angle_gamma   90.00
#
_symmetry.space_group_name_H-M   'P 1'
#
loop_
_entity.id
_entity.type
_entity.pdbx_description
1 polymer ?
#
loop_
_entity_poly.entity_id
_entity_poly.type
_entity_poly.pdbx_seq_one_letter_code
_entity_poly.pdbx_strand_id
1 'polypeptide(L)'
;MSQKLASYGQWTYRGAWALEIAAAAIGLTTGVALGVQAFSASESVTAMDLTLASAPFLMVAIAELTKIPIATLLFSASWLWKPIILVFLLVLAGITFETVFMGMERAGALRQLRYEELVNEIDALEQEATKLASADELGRRADQVDQARSEIEQLTSLAEKSRATSQSQIAEANAELEGTTALTPEASRVRDQVDEKNAVRSALIQQRDREVKDAVDQFERQRDSFVERIKMARDSGDSDSARRLESEVAKLANPRTKIITKFDTRIEPLDQEIAALRENFDRLRANSPPMTTDQRQKLVDRRSSLEQTRDSDAAAWQRRLDEAGKRLADAQAAEANKANTSAQNQVRQDQIAKALSALAKERIPMARTDQVRRIASRWYGSKPELVTEAQAGIISVIWFGSLALIAALAGPISAMVALALQRIAAREEDNSDSKISRLLRRMLLSWRWRRIRTIKVPVEVMVEKEVEKRVEVPVEKVVKEILYVPLFTDDPEVLRKALDQDLPPEVSDLVTVSMKGRKSARPA
;
A
#
# COMPACT_ATOMS: atom_id res chain seq x y z
N MET A 1 20.54 45.25 37.84
CA MET A 1 19.71 44.25 37.13
C MET A 1 19.01 44.91 35.95
N SER A 2 18.45 46.12 36.14
CA SER A 2 17.91 47.00 35.09
C SER A 2 18.67 47.05 33.74
N GLN A 3 19.99 47.34 33.71
CA GLN A 3 20.74 47.42 32.44
C GLN A 3 20.71 46.14 31.60
N LYS A 4 20.69 44.96 32.25
CA LYS A 4 20.57 43.67 31.54
C LYS A 4 19.17 43.49 30.94
N LEU A 5 18.13 43.87 31.68
CA LEU A 5 16.74 43.81 31.22
C LEU A 5 16.48 44.77 30.04
N ALA A 6 17.04 45.98 30.09
CA ALA A 6 16.99 46.94 28.98
C ALA A 6 17.69 46.39 27.72
N SER A 7 18.88 45.79 27.89
CA SER A 7 19.60 45.16 26.78
C SER A 7 18.81 43.99 26.18
N TYR A 8 18.28 43.08 27.01
CA TYR A 8 17.44 41.98 26.52
C TYR A 8 16.20 42.49 25.79
N GLY A 9 15.52 43.52 26.33
CA GLY A 9 14.40 44.16 25.64
C GLY A 9 14.77 44.74 24.27
N GLN A 10 15.95 45.35 24.11
CA GLN A 10 16.40 45.84 22.81
C GLN A 10 16.69 44.70 21.81
N TRP A 11 17.36 43.63 22.27
CA TRP A 11 17.63 42.46 21.44
C TRP A 11 16.34 41.74 21.01
N THR A 12 15.38 41.57 21.92
CA THR A 12 14.07 40.97 21.60
C THR A 12 13.27 41.83 20.61
N TYR A 13 13.33 43.17 20.72
CA TYR A 13 12.64 44.06 19.77
C TYR A 13 13.25 43.98 18.36
N ARG A 14 14.58 43.89 18.27
CA ARG A 14 15.28 43.63 16.99
C ARG A 14 14.92 42.25 16.42
N GLY A 15 14.82 41.24 17.29
CA GLY A 15 14.35 39.91 16.92
C GLY A 15 12.92 39.92 16.37
N ALA A 16 12.02 40.69 16.96
CA ALA A 16 10.65 40.84 16.48
C ALA A 16 10.61 41.43 15.05
N TRP A 17 11.38 42.49 14.79
CA TRP A 17 11.53 43.02 13.43
C TRP A 17 12.13 42.01 12.45
N ALA A 18 13.14 41.25 12.87
CA ALA A 18 13.73 40.20 12.04
C ALA A 18 12.69 39.12 11.64
N LEU A 19 11.81 38.73 12.57
CA LEU A 19 10.72 37.78 12.29
C LEU A 19 9.72 38.34 11.27
N GLU A 20 9.33 39.61 11.39
CA GLU A 20 8.36 40.21 10.45
C GLU A 20 8.96 40.49 9.08
N ILE A 21 10.25 40.85 9.01
CA ILE A 21 10.96 40.97 7.74
C ILE A 21 11.04 39.59 7.06
N ALA A 22 11.31 38.53 7.81
CA ALA A 22 11.31 37.17 7.27
C ALA A 22 9.92 36.75 6.76
N ALA A 23 8.86 37.03 7.52
CA ALA A 23 7.48 36.76 7.10
C ALA A 23 7.11 37.55 5.83
N ALA A 24 7.44 38.84 5.76
CA ALA A 24 7.25 39.67 4.57
C ALA A 24 8.01 39.14 3.35
N ALA A 25 9.27 38.72 3.54
CA ALA A 25 10.08 38.14 2.47
C ALA A 25 9.48 36.82 1.95
N ILE A 26 8.96 35.95 2.83
CA ILE A 26 8.27 34.72 2.46
C ILE A 26 7.00 35.03 1.65
N GLY A 27 6.20 36.01 2.08
CA GLY A 27 5.02 36.47 1.35
C GLY A 27 5.35 36.96 -0.05
N LEU A 28 6.38 37.80 -0.20
CA LEU A 28 6.86 38.28 -1.51
C LEU A 28 7.36 37.14 -2.39
N THR A 29 8.13 36.22 -1.82
CA THR A 29 8.70 35.07 -2.55
C THR A 29 7.59 34.15 -3.04
N THR A 30 6.56 33.93 -2.22
CA THR A 30 5.37 33.13 -2.57
C THR A 30 4.60 33.79 -3.72
N GLY A 31 4.42 35.11 -3.67
CA GLY A 31 3.79 35.87 -4.75
C GLY A 31 4.54 35.80 -6.08
N VAL A 32 5.87 35.90 -6.03
CA VAL A 32 6.72 35.73 -7.22
C VAL A 32 6.62 34.30 -7.76
N ALA A 33 6.70 33.29 -6.90
CA ALA A 33 6.62 31.89 -7.30
C ALA A 33 5.28 31.56 -7.98
N LEU A 34 4.16 32.04 -7.42
CA LEU A 34 2.84 31.90 -8.01
C LEU A 34 2.70 32.66 -9.33
N GLY A 35 3.23 33.88 -9.40
CA GLY A 35 3.25 34.67 -10.62
C GLY A 35 4.02 33.99 -11.76
N VAL A 36 5.21 33.46 -11.47
CA VAL A 36 6.03 32.72 -12.45
C VAL A 36 5.31 31.45 -12.92
N GLN A 37 4.67 30.70 -12.00
CA GLN A 37 3.91 29.51 -12.37
C GLN A 37 2.73 29.85 -13.29
N ALA A 38 1.99 30.92 -13.00
CA ALA A 38 0.88 31.38 -13.84
C ALA A 38 1.36 31.82 -15.24
N PHE A 39 2.50 32.53 -15.30
CA PHE A 39 3.12 32.94 -16.56
C PHE A 39 3.59 31.73 -17.39
N SER A 40 4.15 30.71 -16.75
CA SER A 40 4.62 29.49 -17.44
C SER A 40 3.49 28.59 -17.94
N ALA A 41 2.29 28.68 -17.36
CA ALA A 41 1.17 27.80 -17.67
C ALA A 41 0.27 28.33 -18.81
N SER A 42 0.51 29.54 -19.32
CA SER A 42 -0.38 30.17 -20.28
C SER A 42 0.42 30.93 -21.35
N GLU A 43 0.20 30.57 -22.62
CA GLU A 43 1.00 31.04 -23.77
C GLU A 43 0.81 32.55 -24.10
N SER A 44 -0.18 33.22 -23.51
CA SER A 44 -0.58 34.59 -23.87
C SER A 44 -0.46 35.63 -22.75
N VAL A 45 0.24 35.31 -21.66
CA VAL A 45 0.33 36.19 -20.48
C VAL A 45 1.30 37.34 -20.74
N THR A 46 0.86 38.57 -20.49
CA THR A 46 1.70 39.78 -20.60
C THR A 46 2.43 40.08 -19.29
N ALA A 47 3.50 40.89 -19.33
CA ALA A 47 4.18 41.35 -18.12
C ALA A 47 3.26 42.11 -17.15
N MET A 48 2.16 42.69 -17.64
CA MET A 48 1.13 43.38 -16.83
C MET A 48 0.30 42.38 -16.02
N ASP A 49 0.04 41.19 -16.55
CA ASP A 49 -0.73 40.16 -15.84
C ASP A 49 0.08 39.58 -14.68
N LEU A 50 1.41 39.49 -14.83
CA LEU A 50 2.33 39.09 -13.76
C LEU A 50 2.40 40.12 -12.63
N THR A 51 2.39 41.42 -12.95
CA THR A 51 2.38 42.48 -11.93
C THR A 51 1.04 42.53 -11.18
N LEU A 52 -0.08 42.34 -11.89
CA LEU A 52 -1.41 42.26 -11.27
C LEU A 52 -1.54 41.00 -10.38
N ALA A 53 -0.96 39.87 -10.78
CA ALA A 53 -0.96 38.64 -9.98
C ALA A 53 -0.09 38.73 -8.72
N SER A 54 1.00 39.51 -8.75
CA SER A 54 1.93 39.67 -7.62
C SER A 54 1.59 40.83 -6.68
N ALA A 55 0.76 41.79 -7.11
CA ALA A 55 0.40 42.98 -6.33
C ALA A 55 -0.23 42.69 -4.95
N PRO A 56 -1.15 41.71 -4.78
CA PRO A 56 -1.70 41.37 -3.46
C PRO A 56 -0.61 40.92 -2.47
N PHE A 57 0.42 40.21 -2.93
CA PHE A 57 1.51 39.73 -2.08
C PHE A 57 2.42 40.85 -1.59
N LEU A 58 2.61 41.90 -2.40
CA LEU A 58 3.29 43.12 -1.97
C LEU A 58 2.49 43.85 -0.88
N MET A 59 1.16 43.93 -1.05
CA MET A 59 0.28 44.52 -0.05
C MET A 59 0.34 43.75 1.28
N VAL A 60 0.32 42.41 1.20
CA VAL A 60 0.51 41.53 2.36
C VAL A 60 1.86 41.78 3.02
N ALA A 61 2.97 41.84 2.27
CA ALA A 61 4.29 42.09 2.84
C ALA A 61 4.40 43.44 3.57
N ILE A 62 3.73 44.48 3.07
CA ILE A 62 3.63 45.76 3.79
C ILE A 62 2.81 45.60 5.08
N ALA A 63 1.68 44.88 5.01
CA ALA A 63 0.85 44.58 6.18
C ALA A 63 1.64 43.81 7.26
N GLU A 64 2.50 42.86 6.87
CA GLU A 64 3.41 42.13 7.76
C GLU A 64 4.30 43.08 8.56
N LEU A 65 4.98 44.02 7.89
CA LEU A 65 5.87 45.00 8.54
C LEU A 65 5.13 45.97 9.48
N THR A 66 3.85 46.26 9.21
CA THR A 66 3.05 47.18 10.04
C THR A 66 2.71 46.61 11.42
N LYS A 67 2.84 45.30 11.62
CA LYS A 67 2.53 44.66 12.91
C LYS A 67 3.39 45.15 14.07
N ILE A 68 4.68 45.43 13.87
CA ILE A 68 5.55 45.91 14.97
C ILE A 68 5.18 47.33 15.43
N PRO A 69 4.98 48.33 14.53
CA PRO A 69 4.43 49.62 14.92
C PRO A 69 3.10 49.52 15.67
N ILE A 70 2.19 48.65 15.23
CA ILE A 70 0.87 48.48 15.84
C ILE A 70 0.96 47.80 17.22
N ALA A 71 1.84 46.80 17.37
CA ALA A 71 2.14 46.19 18.66
C ALA A 71 2.77 47.20 19.63
N THR A 72 3.55 48.14 19.13
CA THR A 72 4.11 49.25 19.91
C THR A 72 3.04 50.24 20.33
N LEU A 73 2.13 50.59 19.41
CA LEU A 73 0.97 51.44 19.68
C LEU A 73 0.04 50.83 20.73
N LEU A 74 -0.17 49.51 20.70
CA LEU A 74 -0.97 48.79 21.70
C LEU A 74 -0.44 48.99 23.13
N PHE A 75 0.87 49.15 23.29
CA PHE A 75 1.52 49.34 24.59
C PHE A 75 1.44 50.79 25.09
N SER A 76 1.43 51.77 24.19
CA SER A 76 1.35 53.21 24.51
C SER A 76 -0.08 53.75 24.58
N ALA A 77 -1.06 53.09 23.95
CA ALA A 77 -2.45 53.52 23.89
C ALA A 77 -3.18 53.44 25.25
N SER A 78 -4.22 54.26 25.39
CA SER A 78 -5.10 54.25 26.57
C SER A 78 -5.94 52.98 26.63
N TRP A 79 -6.38 52.60 27.84
CA TRP A 79 -7.07 51.33 28.09
C TRP A 79 -8.30 51.08 27.18
N LEU A 80 -9.04 52.14 26.82
CA LEU A 80 -10.21 52.06 25.95
C LEU A 80 -9.88 51.66 24.50
N TRP A 81 -8.72 52.05 23.98
CA TRP A 81 -8.31 51.77 22.59
C TRP A 81 -7.56 50.44 22.44
N LYS A 82 -7.03 49.89 23.53
CA LYS A 82 -6.31 48.61 23.52
C LYS A 82 -7.09 47.45 22.89
N PRO A 83 -8.39 47.20 23.20
CA PRO A 83 -9.11 46.10 22.56
C PRO A 83 -9.25 46.29 21.05
N ILE A 84 -9.47 47.53 20.58
CA ILE A 84 -9.59 47.82 19.14
C ILE A 84 -8.26 47.58 18.42
N ILE A 85 -7.15 48.07 18.99
CA ILE A 85 -5.81 47.88 18.42
C ILE A 85 -5.42 46.40 18.46
N LEU A 86 -5.80 45.66 19.51
CA LEU A 86 -5.56 44.22 19.62
C LEU A 86 -6.31 43.44 18.53
N VAL A 87 -7.59 43.75 18.30
CA VAL A 87 -8.37 43.12 17.22
C VAL A 87 -7.74 43.43 15.86
N PHE A 88 -7.32 44.66 15.61
CA PHE A 88 -6.64 45.03 14.38
C PHE A 88 -5.32 44.26 14.20
N LEU A 89 -4.55 44.10 15.27
CA LEU A 89 -3.31 43.31 15.28
C LEU A 89 -3.59 41.81 15.02
N LEU A 90 -4.70 41.26 15.54
CA LEU A 90 -5.11 39.89 15.27
C LEU A 90 -5.58 39.68 13.82
N VAL A 91 -6.26 40.66 13.22
CA VAL A 91 -6.62 40.63 11.80
C VAL A 91 -5.36 40.61 10.92
N LEU A 92 -4.38 41.47 11.23
CA LEU A 92 -3.09 41.47 10.53
C LEU A 92 -2.33 40.15 10.73
N ALA A 93 -2.34 39.60 11.94
CA ALA A 93 -1.78 38.27 12.18
C ALA A 93 -2.55 37.17 11.43
N GLY A 94 -3.85 37.34 11.19
CA GLY A 94 -4.67 36.44 10.38
C GLY A 94 -4.17 36.32 8.94
N ILE A 95 -3.70 37.41 8.34
CA ILE A 95 -3.11 37.43 7.00
C ILE A 95 -1.79 36.62 6.98
N THR A 96 -0.96 36.79 8.01
CA THR A 96 0.28 36.01 8.18
C THR A 96 -0.02 34.52 8.36
N PHE A 97 -1.05 34.22 9.16
CA PHE A 97 -1.52 32.86 9.38
C PHE A 97 -1.91 32.20 8.05
N GLU A 98 -2.74 32.87 7.23
CA GLU A 98 -3.16 32.35 5.93
C GLU A 98 -1.95 32.10 5.02
N THR A 99 -1.02 33.06 4.95
CA THR A 99 0.20 32.95 4.13
C THR A 99 1.07 31.76 4.53
N VAL A 100 1.35 31.62 5.83
CA VAL A 100 2.19 30.52 6.35
C VAL A 100 1.47 29.17 6.25
N PHE A 101 0.15 29.14 6.51
CA PHE A 101 -0.67 27.94 6.41
C PHE A 101 -0.72 27.41 4.97
N MET A 102 -1.03 28.26 3.99
CA MET A 102 -1.05 27.87 2.57
C MET A 102 0.31 27.38 2.09
N GLY A 103 1.41 28.01 2.53
CA GLY A 103 2.76 27.56 2.19
C GLY A 103 3.07 26.15 2.69
N MET A 104 2.68 25.84 3.93
CA MET A 104 2.86 24.50 4.51
C MET A 104 1.90 23.45 3.94
N GLU A 105 0.64 23.82 3.72
CA GLU A 105 -0.38 22.95 3.13
C GLU A 105 0.07 22.50 1.73
N ARG A 106 0.49 23.44 0.88
CA ARG A 106 1.02 23.13 -0.45
C ARG A 106 2.26 22.24 -0.41
N ALA A 107 3.19 22.52 0.51
CA ALA A 107 4.38 21.69 0.69
C ALA A 107 4.03 20.27 1.22
N GLY A 108 2.93 20.13 1.96
CA GLY A 108 2.36 18.84 2.36
C GLY A 108 1.68 18.13 1.20
N ALA A 109 0.82 18.81 0.45
CA ALA A 109 0.09 18.29 -0.70
C ALA A 109 1.03 17.72 -1.77
N LEU A 110 2.14 18.42 -2.09
CA LEU A 110 3.15 17.91 -3.04
C LEU A 110 3.79 16.60 -2.59
N ARG A 111 4.02 16.43 -1.28
CA ARG A 111 4.53 15.17 -0.71
C ARG A 111 3.45 14.08 -0.74
N GLN A 112 2.20 14.45 -0.53
CA GLN A 112 1.08 13.52 -0.55
C GLN A 112 0.80 12.99 -1.96
N LEU A 113 0.82 13.85 -2.98
CA LEU A 113 0.65 13.45 -4.39
C LEU A 113 1.68 12.43 -4.83
N ARG A 114 2.96 12.65 -4.52
CA ARG A 114 4.02 11.67 -4.83
C ARG A 114 3.82 10.33 -4.13
N TYR A 115 3.31 10.36 -2.90
CA TYR A 115 3.01 9.13 -2.17
C TYR A 115 1.82 8.39 -2.78
N GLU A 116 0.79 9.14 -3.19
CA GLU A 116 -0.40 8.62 -3.85
C GLU A 116 -0.06 7.97 -5.18
N GLU A 117 0.81 8.59 -5.98
CA GLU A 117 1.32 8.02 -7.25
C GLU A 117 1.94 6.64 -7.02
N LEU A 118 2.79 6.49 -6.00
CA LEU A 118 3.39 5.20 -5.62
C LEU A 118 2.34 4.17 -5.17
N VAL A 119 1.30 4.59 -4.43
CA VAL A 119 0.22 3.69 -4.00
C VAL A 119 -0.61 3.24 -5.19
N ASN A 120 -0.99 4.15 -6.07
CA ASN A 120 -1.78 3.84 -7.26
C ASN A 120 -1.02 2.89 -8.21
N GLU A 121 0.30 3.07 -8.36
CA GLU A 121 1.13 2.15 -9.15
C GLU A 121 1.21 0.75 -8.53
N ILE A 122 1.37 0.68 -7.20
CA ILE A 122 1.33 -0.60 -6.46
C ILE A 122 -0.02 -1.29 -6.65
N ASP A 123 -1.13 -0.58 -6.45
CA ASP A 123 -2.47 -1.13 -6.56
C ASP A 123 -2.77 -1.62 -7.99
N ALA A 124 -2.32 -0.87 -9.01
CA ALA A 124 -2.45 -1.27 -10.41
C ALA A 124 -1.67 -2.56 -10.71
N LEU A 125 -0.44 -2.67 -10.20
CA LEU A 125 0.41 -3.86 -10.36
C LEU A 125 -0.14 -5.07 -9.60
N GLU A 126 -0.68 -4.89 -8.39
CA GLU A 126 -1.35 -5.97 -7.64
C GLU A 126 -2.61 -6.46 -8.36
N GLN A 127 -3.40 -5.57 -8.94
CA GLN A 127 -4.54 -5.93 -9.78
C GLN A 127 -4.13 -6.68 -11.05
N GLU A 128 -3.01 -6.28 -11.68
CA GLU A 128 -2.47 -7.01 -12.83
C GLU A 128 -2.02 -8.43 -12.41
N ALA A 129 -1.28 -8.56 -11.31
CA ALA A 129 -0.80 -9.84 -10.79
C ALA A 129 -1.94 -10.82 -10.47
N THR A 130 -3.00 -10.33 -9.82
CA THR A 130 -4.19 -11.14 -9.49
C THR A 130 -4.95 -11.60 -10.73
N LYS A 131 -5.11 -10.73 -11.74
CA LYS A 131 -5.70 -11.10 -13.04
C LYS A 131 -4.89 -12.20 -13.73
N LEU A 132 -3.57 -12.04 -13.80
CA LEU A 132 -2.67 -13.04 -14.40
C LEU A 132 -2.73 -14.38 -13.65
N ALA A 133 -2.79 -14.37 -12.32
CA ALA A 133 -2.91 -15.58 -11.51
C ALA A 133 -4.22 -16.33 -11.78
N SER A 134 -5.34 -15.60 -11.86
CA SER A 134 -6.66 -16.17 -12.15
C SER A 134 -6.73 -16.78 -13.57
N ALA A 135 -6.10 -16.14 -14.56
CA ALA A 135 -6.03 -16.64 -15.93
C ALA A 135 -5.24 -17.95 -16.02
N ASP A 136 -4.14 -18.05 -15.28
CA ASP A 136 -3.32 -19.28 -15.19
C ASP A 136 -4.07 -20.44 -14.54
N GLU A 137 -4.86 -20.18 -13.49
CA GLU A 137 -5.63 -21.22 -12.80
C GLU A 137 -6.77 -21.78 -13.67
N LEU A 138 -7.45 -20.92 -14.43
CA LEU A 138 -8.47 -21.32 -15.41
C LEU A 138 -7.89 -22.15 -16.56
N GLY A 139 -6.65 -21.86 -16.97
CA GLY A 139 -5.97 -22.57 -18.07
C GLY A 139 -5.58 -24.01 -17.77
N ARG A 140 -5.27 -24.34 -16.50
CA ARG A 140 -4.79 -25.67 -16.07
C ARG A 140 -5.88 -26.76 -16.01
N ARG A 141 -7.16 -26.42 -16.15
CA ARG A 141 -8.30 -27.37 -15.97
C ARG A 141 -8.88 -27.91 -17.28
N ALA A 142 -8.18 -27.75 -18.41
CA ALA A 142 -8.70 -28.19 -19.70
C ALA A 142 -8.20 -29.60 -20.08
N ASP A 143 -8.91 -30.64 -19.63
CA ASP A 143 -8.66 -32.06 -19.92
C ASP A 143 -9.00 -32.49 -21.37
N GLN A 144 -8.78 -31.60 -22.35
CA GLN A 144 -9.19 -31.82 -23.74
C GLN A 144 -8.31 -32.86 -24.45
N VAL A 145 -7.03 -32.97 -24.07
CA VAL A 145 -6.09 -33.93 -24.66
C VAL A 145 -6.41 -35.36 -24.22
N ASP A 146 -6.73 -35.57 -22.94
CA ASP A 146 -7.08 -36.90 -22.43
C ASP A 146 -8.41 -37.42 -23.00
N GLN A 147 -9.39 -36.52 -23.17
CA GLN A 147 -10.64 -36.85 -23.84
C GLN A 147 -10.43 -37.22 -25.31
N ALA A 148 -9.63 -36.45 -26.06
CA ALA A 148 -9.31 -36.74 -27.46
C ALA A 148 -8.53 -38.06 -27.61
N ARG A 149 -7.61 -38.36 -26.68
CA ARG A 149 -6.90 -39.66 -26.64
C ARG A 149 -7.87 -40.83 -26.42
N SER A 150 -8.78 -40.70 -25.46
CA SER A 150 -9.78 -41.73 -25.19
C SER A 150 -10.73 -41.95 -26.38
N GLU A 151 -11.12 -40.89 -27.09
CA GLU A 151 -11.96 -41.00 -28.30
C GLU A 151 -11.26 -41.82 -29.40
N ILE A 152 -9.97 -41.56 -29.67
CA ILE A 152 -9.19 -42.31 -30.67
C ILE A 152 -9.08 -43.79 -30.30
N GLU A 153 -8.81 -44.10 -29.02
CA GLU A 153 -8.71 -45.47 -28.54
C GLU A 153 -10.03 -46.24 -28.73
N GLN A 154 -11.16 -45.59 -28.39
CA GLN A 154 -12.48 -46.17 -28.60
C GLN A 154 -12.80 -46.39 -30.09
N LEU A 155 -12.53 -45.40 -30.95
CA LEU A 155 -12.76 -45.52 -32.39
C LEU A 155 -11.90 -46.63 -33.01
N THR A 156 -10.65 -46.77 -32.58
CA THR A 156 -9.75 -47.84 -33.03
C THR A 156 -10.31 -49.22 -32.67
N SER A 157 -10.78 -49.39 -31.43
CA SER A 157 -11.38 -50.67 -30.99
C SER A 157 -12.65 -51.03 -31.77
N LEU A 158 -13.48 -50.04 -32.14
CA LEU A 158 -14.70 -50.25 -32.92
C LEU A 158 -14.37 -50.62 -34.37
N ALA A 159 -13.38 -49.96 -34.97
CA ALA A 159 -12.91 -50.26 -36.32
C ALA A 159 -12.36 -51.70 -36.42
N GLU A 160 -11.60 -52.16 -35.41
CA GLU A 160 -11.10 -53.53 -35.34
C GLU A 160 -12.23 -54.57 -35.27
N LYS A 161 -13.25 -54.33 -34.43
CA LYS A 161 -14.44 -55.22 -34.34
C LYS A 161 -15.21 -55.29 -35.66
N SER A 162 -15.37 -54.15 -36.33
CA SER A 162 -16.02 -54.07 -37.65
C SER A 162 -15.25 -54.90 -38.68
N ARG A 163 -13.92 -54.74 -38.76
CA ARG A 163 -13.04 -55.50 -39.66
C ARG A 163 -13.12 -57.00 -39.40
N ALA A 164 -13.06 -57.42 -38.14
CA ALA A 164 -13.17 -58.83 -37.76
C ALA A 164 -14.50 -59.46 -38.22
N THR A 165 -15.60 -58.71 -38.10
CA THR A 165 -16.94 -59.17 -38.54
C THR A 165 -17.00 -59.35 -40.05
N SER A 166 -16.57 -58.36 -40.83
CA SER A 166 -16.55 -58.45 -42.30
C SER A 166 -15.63 -59.57 -42.79
N GLN A 167 -14.48 -59.76 -42.14
CA GLN A 167 -13.54 -60.82 -42.50
C GLN A 167 -14.11 -62.21 -42.21
N SER A 168 -14.87 -62.38 -41.12
CA SER A 168 -15.60 -63.62 -40.84
C SER A 168 -16.66 -63.92 -41.90
N GLN A 169 -17.43 -62.93 -42.34
CA GLN A 169 -18.48 -63.11 -43.37
C GLN A 169 -17.89 -63.47 -44.74
N ILE A 170 -16.77 -62.85 -45.13
CA ILE A 170 -16.06 -63.18 -46.38
C ILE A 170 -15.46 -64.59 -46.29
N ALA A 171 -14.90 -64.98 -45.15
CA ALA A 171 -14.38 -66.33 -44.94
C ALA A 171 -15.49 -67.39 -45.05
N GLU A 172 -16.68 -67.14 -44.50
CA GLU A 172 -17.86 -68.00 -44.61
C GLU A 172 -18.31 -68.15 -46.08
N ALA A 173 -18.34 -67.06 -46.85
CA ALA A 173 -18.67 -67.09 -48.28
C ALA A 173 -17.63 -67.84 -49.12
N ASN A 174 -16.34 -67.72 -48.79
CA ASN A 174 -15.28 -68.48 -49.46
C ASN A 174 -15.35 -69.97 -49.15
N ALA A 175 -15.62 -70.35 -47.89
CA ALA A 175 -15.81 -71.75 -47.50
C ALA A 175 -17.02 -72.37 -48.22
N GLU A 176 -18.09 -71.59 -48.45
CA GLU A 176 -19.25 -72.04 -49.23
C GLU A 176 -18.94 -72.20 -50.74
N LEU A 177 -18.08 -71.35 -51.30
CA LEU A 177 -17.60 -71.48 -52.69
C LEU A 177 -16.68 -72.68 -52.91
N GLU A 178 -15.90 -73.04 -51.90
CA GLU A 178 -15.04 -74.24 -51.90
C GLU A 178 -15.86 -75.55 -51.77
N GLY A 179 -17.08 -75.47 -51.26
CA GLY A 179 -18.03 -76.59 -51.18
C GLY A 179 -18.46 -77.11 -52.56
N THR A 180 -18.47 -78.44 -52.75
CA THR A 180 -18.84 -79.08 -54.02
C THR A 180 -20.34 -79.31 -54.20
N THR A 181 -21.17 -79.02 -53.19
CA THR A 181 -22.61 -79.38 -53.14
C THR A 181 -23.57 -78.18 -53.22
N ALA A 182 -24.62 -78.29 -54.06
CA ALA A 182 -25.78 -77.42 -54.21
C ALA A 182 -26.59 -77.44 -52.92
N LEU A 183 -27.06 -76.29 -52.44
CA LEU A 183 -28.06 -76.28 -51.37
C LEU A 183 -29.34 -76.98 -51.83
N THR A 184 -29.80 -78.00 -51.08
CA THR A 184 -31.17 -78.53 -51.21
C THR A 184 -32.20 -77.43 -50.89
N PRO A 185 -33.46 -77.55 -51.34
CA PRO A 185 -34.53 -76.60 -50.97
C PRO A 185 -34.67 -76.44 -49.44
N GLU A 186 -34.41 -77.49 -48.68
CA GLU A 186 -34.37 -77.46 -47.21
C GLU A 186 -33.16 -76.66 -46.69
N ALA A 187 -31.95 -76.90 -47.22
CA ALA A 187 -30.77 -76.11 -46.88
C ALA A 187 -30.94 -74.63 -47.24
N SER A 188 -31.56 -74.32 -48.39
CA SER A 188 -31.84 -72.95 -48.82
C SER A 188 -32.80 -72.24 -47.86
N ARG A 189 -33.86 -72.92 -47.39
CA ARG A 189 -34.79 -72.34 -46.41
C ARG A 189 -34.10 -72.04 -45.08
N VAL A 190 -33.22 -72.93 -44.62
CA VAL A 190 -32.44 -72.68 -43.39
C VAL A 190 -31.47 -71.51 -43.61
N ARG A 191 -30.85 -71.40 -44.79
CA ARG A 191 -30.02 -70.24 -45.16
C ARG A 191 -30.81 -68.93 -45.14
N ASP A 192 -32.01 -68.92 -45.73
CA ASP A 192 -32.87 -67.74 -45.77
C ASP A 192 -33.30 -67.34 -44.35
N GLN A 193 -33.57 -68.32 -43.46
CA GLN A 193 -33.81 -68.07 -42.03
C GLN A 193 -32.58 -67.48 -41.32
N VAL A 194 -31.37 -67.95 -41.63
CA VAL A 194 -30.12 -67.36 -41.11
C VAL A 194 -29.96 -65.92 -41.59
N ASP A 195 -30.17 -65.67 -42.88
CA ASP A 195 -30.06 -64.34 -43.49
C ASP A 195 -31.11 -63.37 -42.89
N GLU A 196 -32.36 -63.82 -42.70
CA GLU A 196 -33.42 -63.06 -42.04
C GLU A 196 -33.07 -62.72 -40.59
N LYS A 197 -32.62 -63.71 -39.81
CA LYS A 197 -32.24 -63.52 -38.40
C LYS A 197 -31.02 -62.60 -38.26
N ASN A 198 -30.05 -62.70 -39.18
CA ASN A 198 -28.90 -61.78 -39.24
C ASN A 198 -29.31 -60.34 -39.57
N ALA A 199 -30.31 -60.15 -40.43
CA ALA A 199 -30.88 -58.83 -40.72
C ALA A 199 -31.56 -58.25 -39.47
N VAL A 200 -32.36 -59.05 -38.77
CA VAL A 200 -32.98 -58.66 -37.48
C VAL A 200 -31.92 -58.31 -36.44
N ARG A 201 -30.87 -59.12 -36.31
CA ARG A 201 -29.74 -58.86 -35.42
C ARG A 201 -29.05 -57.54 -35.73
N SER A 202 -28.75 -57.30 -37.01
CA SER A 202 -28.11 -56.06 -37.46
C SER A 202 -28.99 -54.84 -37.18
N ALA A 203 -30.30 -54.95 -37.40
CA ALA A 203 -31.25 -53.88 -37.07
C ALA A 203 -31.27 -53.59 -35.56
N LEU A 204 -31.25 -54.62 -34.70
CA LEU A 204 -31.17 -54.46 -33.24
C LEU A 204 -29.87 -53.78 -32.79
N ILE A 205 -28.74 -54.14 -33.40
CA ILE A 205 -27.44 -53.51 -33.12
C ILE A 205 -27.45 -52.04 -33.54
N GLN A 206 -27.94 -51.73 -34.74
CA GLN A 206 -28.07 -50.34 -35.19
C GLN A 206 -29.00 -49.53 -34.28
N GLN A 207 -30.10 -50.12 -33.84
CA GLN A 207 -31.03 -49.47 -32.91
C GLN A 207 -30.36 -49.22 -31.56
N ARG A 208 -29.64 -50.21 -31.01
CA ARG A 208 -28.85 -50.07 -29.78
C ARG A 208 -27.87 -48.91 -29.91
N ASP A 209 -27.11 -48.87 -30.99
CA ASP A 209 -26.04 -47.88 -31.16
C ASP A 209 -26.61 -46.46 -31.31
N ARG A 210 -27.75 -46.29 -31.99
CA ARG A 210 -28.49 -45.02 -32.02
C ARG A 210 -29.01 -44.64 -30.64
N GLU A 211 -29.64 -45.56 -29.91
CA GLU A 211 -30.20 -45.30 -28.57
C GLU A 211 -29.10 -44.96 -27.55
N VAL A 212 -27.95 -45.66 -27.62
CA VAL A 212 -26.76 -45.34 -26.82
C VAL A 212 -26.25 -43.95 -27.17
N LYS A 213 -26.11 -43.63 -28.46
CA LYS A 213 -25.64 -42.31 -28.90
C LYS A 213 -26.56 -41.20 -28.37
N ASP A 214 -27.86 -41.30 -28.61
CA ASP A 214 -28.81 -40.26 -28.22
C ASP A 214 -28.86 -40.09 -26.70
N ALA A 215 -28.84 -41.19 -25.94
CA ALA A 215 -28.86 -41.15 -24.48
C ALA A 215 -27.56 -40.60 -23.88
N VAL A 216 -26.40 -40.96 -24.45
CA VAL A 216 -25.10 -40.42 -24.04
C VAL A 216 -25.01 -38.93 -24.40
N ASP A 217 -25.42 -38.52 -25.59
CA ASP A 217 -25.41 -37.11 -26.00
C ASP A 217 -26.35 -36.26 -25.11
N GLN A 218 -27.45 -36.81 -24.60
CA GLN A 218 -28.30 -36.14 -23.60
C GLN A 218 -27.64 -36.10 -22.22
N PHE A 219 -27.03 -37.20 -21.78
CA PHE A 219 -26.31 -37.29 -20.51
C PHE A 219 -25.14 -36.28 -20.46
N GLU A 220 -24.35 -36.19 -21.52
CA GLU A 220 -23.23 -35.25 -21.65
C GLU A 220 -23.74 -33.80 -21.58
N ARG A 221 -24.80 -33.45 -22.32
CA ARG A 221 -25.42 -32.12 -22.23
C ARG A 221 -25.92 -31.78 -20.81
N GLN A 222 -26.50 -32.74 -20.10
CA GLN A 222 -26.91 -32.54 -18.71
C GLN A 222 -25.70 -32.33 -17.81
N ARG A 223 -24.67 -33.16 -17.93
CA ARG A 223 -23.43 -33.03 -17.16
C ARG A 223 -22.77 -31.67 -17.40
N ASP A 224 -22.65 -31.25 -18.65
CA ASP A 224 -22.04 -29.96 -19.01
C ASP A 224 -22.85 -28.77 -18.44
N SER A 225 -24.19 -28.87 -18.46
CA SER A 225 -25.06 -27.90 -17.79
C SER A 225 -24.81 -27.82 -16.29
N PHE A 226 -24.61 -28.96 -15.62
CA PHE A 226 -24.26 -28.96 -14.20
C PHE A 226 -22.87 -28.39 -13.94
N VAL A 227 -21.87 -28.70 -14.77
CA VAL A 227 -20.52 -28.15 -14.66
C VAL A 227 -20.55 -26.62 -14.72
N GLU A 228 -21.30 -26.04 -15.66
CA GLU A 228 -21.41 -24.58 -15.77
C GLU A 228 -22.14 -23.97 -14.56
N ARG A 229 -23.15 -24.65 -14.01
CA ARG A 229 -23.86 -24.21 -12.80
C ARG A 229 -22.99 -24.29 -11.54
N ILE A 230 -22.17 -25.34 -11.40
CA ILE A 230 -21.21 -25.48 -10.30
C ILE A 230 -20.19 -24.34 -10.36
N LYS A 231 -19.71 -24.04 -11.56
CA LYS A 231 -18.80 -22.91 -11.79
C LYS A 231 -19.43 -21.58 -11.37
N MET A 232 -20.64 -21.26 -11.85
CA MET A 232 -21.35 -20.05 -11.43
C MET A 232 -21.58 -19.97 -9.91
N ALA A 233 -21.88 -21.09 -9.25
CA ALA A 233 -22.07 -21.14 -7.81
C ALA A 233 -20.75 -20.88 -7.05
N ARG A 234 -19.62 -21.44 -7.52
CA ARG A 234 -18.30 -21.18 -6.93
C ARG A 234 -17.86 -19.73 -7.16
N ASP A 235 -18.08 -19.19 -8.34
CA ASP A 235 -17.71 -17.81 -8.70
C ASP A 235 -18.51 -16.77 -7.89
N SER A 236 -19.75 -17.10 -7.51
CA SER A 236 -20.59 -16.27 -6.63
C SER A 236 -20.33 -16.48 -5.14
N GLY A 237 -19.40 -17.36 -4.76
CA GLY A 237 -19.06 -17.68 -3.37
C GLY A 237 -20.05 -18.60 -2.65
N ASP A 238 -21.05 -19.13 -3.36
CA ASP A 238 -22.06 -20.06 -2.82
C ASP A 238 -21.54 -21.50 -2.81
N SER A 239 -20.71 -21.78 -1.80
CA SER A 239 -20.06 -23.09 -1.60
C SER A 239 -21.07 -24.21 -1.31
N ASP A 240 -22.20 -23.90 -0.69
CA ASP A 240 -23.22 -24.91 -0.35
C ASP A 240 -23.99 -25.35 -1.60
N SER A 241 -24.36 -24.40 -2.47
CA SER A 241 -24.96 -24.73 -3.77
C SER A 241 -23.99 -25.51 -4.67
N ALA A 242 -22.71 -25.14 -4.68
CA ALA A 242 -21.68 -25.88 -5.43
C ALA A 242 -21.58 -27.34 -4.96
N ARG A 243 -21.47 -27.59 -3.64
CA ARG A 243 -21.43 -28.94 -3.07
C ARG A 243 -22.68 -29.76 -3.37
N ARG A 244 -23.86 -29.14 -3.31
CA ARG A 244 -25.11 -29.81 -3.66
C ARG A 244 -25.09 -30.24 -5.13
N LEU A 245 -24.74 -29.33 -6.04
CA LEU A 245 -24.66 -29.63 -7.47
C LEU A 245 -23.61 -30.69 -7.80
N GLU A 246 -22.46 -30.68 -7.13
CA GLU A 246 -21.44 -31.74 -7.22
C GLU A 246 -22.00 -33.09 -6.80
N SER A 247 -22.76 -33.14 -5.69
CA SER A 247 -23.41 -34.37 -5.24
C SER A 247 -24.48 -34.88 -6.22
N GLU A 248 -25.18 -33.98 -6.90
CA GLU A 248 -26.19 -34.33 -7.91
C GLU A 248 -25.52 -34.85 -9.19
N VAL A 249 -24.40 -34.25 -9.62
CA VAL A 249 -23.60 -34.77 -10.73
C VAL A 249 -23.03 -36.16 -10.43
N ALA A 250 -22.55 -36.38 -9.20
CA ALA A 250 -22.03 -37.68 -8.79
C ALA A 250 -23.09 -38.81 -8.82
N LYS A 251 -24.37 -38.46 -8.68
CA LYS A 251 -25.50 -39.40 -8.81
C LYS A 251 -25.90 -39.65 -10.27
N LEU A 252 -25.42 -38.86 -11.22
CA LEU A 252 -25.76 -38.98 -12.63
C LEU A 252 -25.08 -40.24 -13.21
N ALA A 253 -25.86 -41.32 -13.35
CA ALA A 253 -25.37 -42.57 -13.88
C ALA A 253 -25.31 -42.55 -15.41
N ASN A 254 -24.21 -43.03 -16.00
CA ASN A 254 -24.09 -43.15 -17.44
C ASN A 254 -25.11 -44.17 -17.99
N PRO A 255 -26.02 -43.79 -18.89
CA PRO A 255 -27.09 -44.66 -19.37
C PRO A 255 -26.59 -45.80 -20.27
N ARG A 256 -25.36 -45.70 -20.80
CA ARG A 256 -24.78 -46.62 -21.78
C ARG A 256 -24.88 -48.08 -21.37
N THR A 257 -24.42 -48.41 -20.17
CA THR A 257 -24.37 -49.80 -19.69
C THR A 257 -25.76 -50.40 -19.63
N LYS A 258 -26.73 -49.64 -19.12
CA LYS A 258 -28.13 -50.07 -19.02
C LYS A 258 -28.74 -50.35 -20.39
N ILE A 259 -28.46 -49.49 -21.38
CA ILE A 259 -28.95 -49.66 -22.75
C ILE A 259 -28.29 -50.86 -23.41
N ILE A 260 -26.97 -51.02 -23.27
CA ILE A 260 -26.24 -52.17 -23.79
C ILE A 260 -26.82 -53.47 -23.24
N THR A 261 -26.94 -53.59 -21.91
CA THR A 261 -27.53 -54.79 -21.27
C THR A 261 -28.96 -55.06 -21.75
N LYS A 262 -29.79 -54.02 -21.91
CA LYS A 262 -31.16 -54.16 -22.46
C LYS A 262 -31.15 -54.80 -23.85
N PHE A 263 -30.24 -54.40 -24.74
CA PHE A 263 -30.17 -54.98 -26.08
C PHE A 263 -29.47 -56.34 -26.09
N ASP A 264 -28.47 -56.56 -25.23
CA ASP A 264 -27.77 -57.84 -25.13
C ASP A 264 -28.72 -58.97 -24.73
N THR A 265 -29.67 -58.73 -23.82
CA THR A 265 -30.73 -59.71 -23.47
C THR A 265 -31.60 -60.14 -24.66
N ARG A 266 -31.61 -59.38 -25.76
CA ARG A 266 -32.34 -59.70 -27.00
C ARG A 266 -31.41 -60.25 -28.09
N ILE A 267 -30.15 -59.80 -28.12
CA ILE A 267 -29.16 -60.19 -29.11
C ILE A 267 -28.57 -61.57 -28.78
N GLU A 268 -28.26 -61.87 -27.51
CA GLU A 268 -27.70 -63.16 -27.10
C GLU A 268 -28.57 -64.38 -27.50
N PRO A 269 -29.88 -64.43 -27.19
CA PRO A 269 -30.71 -65.54 -27.64
C PRO A 269 -30.82 -65.61 -29.17
N LEU A 270 -30.82 -64.46 -29.85
CA LEU A 270 -30.83 -64.40 -31.31
C LEU A 270 -29.51 -64.96 -31.90
N ASP A 271 -28.38 -64.71 -31.26
CA ASP A 271 -27.07 -65.24 -31.64
C ASP A 271 -27.00 -66.75 -31.45
N GLN A 272 -27.61 -67.27 -30.37
CA GLN A 272 -27.76 -68.71 -30.15
C GLN A 272 -28.65 -69.37 -31.21
N GLU A 273 -29.78 -68.74 -31.57
CA GLU A 273 -30.65 -69.21 -32.65
C GLU A 273 -29.94 -69.23 -34.01
N ILE A 274 -29.21 -68.16 -34.34
CA ILE A 274 -28.41 -68.07 -35.58
C ILE A 274 -27.35 -69.16 -35.61
N ALA A 275 -26.66 -69.40 -34.49
CA ALA A 275 -25.65 -70.45 -34.38
C ALA A 275 -26.25 -71.86 -34.59
N ALA A 276 -27.39 -72.15 -33.98
CA ALA A 276 -28.09 -73.43 -34.14
C ALA A 276 -28.60 -73.64 -35.58
N LEU A 277 -29.12 -72.57 -36.21
CA LEU A 277 -29.54 -72.61 -37.61
C LEU A 277 -28.37 -72.83 -38.57
N ARG A 278 -27.21 -72.21 -38.30
CA ARG A 278 -25.97 -72.44 -39.05
C ARG A 278 -25.48 -73.88 -38.93
N GLU A 279 -25.48 -74.44 -37.72
CA GLU A 279 -25.08 -75.84 -37.53
C GLU A 279 -26.01 -76.81 -38.26
N ASN A 280 -27.32 -76.56 -38.23
CA ASN A 280 -28.31 -77.34 -38.98
C ASN A 280 -28.09 -77.21 -40.50
N PHE A 281 -27.81 -76.00 -40.96
CA PHE A 281 -27.50 -75.71 -42.36
C PHE A 281 -26.25 -76.44 -42.84
N ASP A 282 -25.19 -76.47 -42.05
CA ASP A 282 -23.95 -77.20 -42.37
C ASP A 282 -24.19 -78.71 -42.49
N ARG A 283 -25.02 -79.29 -41.60
CA ARG A 283 -25.42 -80.71 -41.68
C ARG A 283 -26.21 -81.01 -42.96
N LEU A 284 -27.13 -80.13 -43.36
CA LEU A 284 -27.92 -80.29 -44.58
C LEU A 284 -27.04 -80.15 -45.83
N ARG A 285 -26.11 -79.19 -45.83
CA ARG A 285 -25.14 -78.98 -46.93
C ARG A 285 -24.25 -80.21 -47.16
N ALA A 286 -23.82 -80.87 -46.10
CA ALA A 286 -23.00 -82.09 -46.19
C ALA A 286 -23.70 -83.25 -46.93
N ASN A 287 -25.05 -83.29 -46.90
CA ASN A 287 -25.86 -84.34 -47.53
C ASN A 287 -26.44 -83.94 -48.91
N SER A 288 -26.05 -82.78 -49.45
CA SER A 288 -26.70 -82.20 -50.62
C SER A 288 -26.04 -82.63 -51.95
N PRO A 289 -26.76 -82.60 -53.11
CA PRO A 289 -26.20 -82.94 -54.44
C PRO A 289 -25.20 -81.88 -54.94
N PRO A 290 -24.41 -82.09 -56.01
CA PRO A 290 -23.38 -81.15 -56.47
C PRO A 290 -23.91 -79.77 -56.95
N MET A 291 -23.14 -78.70 -56.71
CA MET A 291 -23.54 -77.30 -56.94
C MET A 291 -23.72 -76.96 -58.42
N THR A 292 -24.84 -76.31 -58.77
CA THR A 292 -25.08 -75.84 -60.13
C THR A 292 -24.34 -74.54 -60.44
N THR A 293 -24.11 -74.25 -61.72
CA THR A 293 -23.37 -73.06 -62.18
C THR A 293 -24.02 -71.75 -61.72
N ASP A 294 -25.35 -71.65 -61.73
CA ASP A 294 -26.09 -70.47 -61.28
C ASP A 294 -25.98 -70.23 -59.76
N GLN A 295 -25.98 -71.30 -58.96
CA GLN A 295 -25.82 -71.22 -57.51
C GLN A 295 -24.42 -70.74 -57.14
N ARG A 296 -23.39 -71.23 -57.86
CA ARG A 296 -22.02 -70.76 -57.72
C ARG A 296 -21.91 -69.27 -58.07
N GLN A 297 -22.56 -68.81 -59.15
CA GLN A 297 -22.51 -67.41 -59.55
C GLN A 297 -23.12 -66.47 -58.48
N LYS A 298 -24.26 -66.84 -57.88
CA LYS A 298 -24.87 -66.06 -56.79
C LYS A 298 -23.96 -65.90 -55.57
N LEU A 299 -23.14 -66.92 -55.26
CA LEU A 299 -22.17 -66.87 -54.17
C LEU A 299 -20.98 -65.97 -54.50
N VAL A 300 -20.52 -65.98 -55.75
CA VAL A 300 -19.50 -65.05 -56.25
C VAL A 300 -19.99 -63.60 -56.14
N ASP A 301 -21.23 -63.34 -56.54
CA ASP A 301 -21.84 -62.00 -56.45
C ASP A 301 -22.00 -61.56 -54.99
N ARG A 302 -22.42 -62.47 -54.09
CA ARG A 302 -22.49 -62.23 -52.65
C ARG A 302 -21.12 -61.88 -52.07
N ARG A 303 -20.07 -62.67 -52.38
CA ARG A 303 -18.70 -62.38 -51.94
C ARG A 303 -18.25 -61.00 -52.42
N SER A 304 -18.47 -60.68 -53.70
CA SER A 304 -18.13 -59.38 -54.26
C SER A 304 -18.83 -58.22 -53.55
N SER A 305 -20.12 -58.38 -53.21
CA SER A 305 -20.87 -57.38 -52.44
C SER A 305 -20.34 -57.18 -51.01
N LEU A 306 -19.90 -58.27 -50.35
CA LEU A 306 -19.28 -58.22 -49.02
C LEU A 306 -17.91 -57.54 -49.06
N GLU A 307 -17.10 -57.82 -50.09
CA GLU A 307 -15.82 -57.16 -50.33
C GLU A 307 -16.00 -55.66 -50.57
N GLN A 308 -16.98 -55.26 -51.40
CA GLN A 308 -17.30 -53.86 -51.65
C GLN A 308 -17.78 -53.14 -50.38
N THR A 309 -18.60 -53.80 -49.56
CA THR A 309 -19.06 -53.26 -48.28
C THR A 309 -17.89 -53.08 -47.31
N ARG A 310 -17.02 -54.09 -47.17
CA ARG A 310 -15.79 -54.03 -46.36
C ARG A 310 -14.92 -52.84 -46.75
N ASP A 311 -14.71 -52.63 -48.06
CA ASP A 311 -13.85 -51.55 -48.54
C ASP A 311 -14.45 -50.18 -48.27
N SER A 312 -15.78 -50.05 -48.42
CA SER A 312 -16.49 -48.82 -48.08
C SER A 312 -16.44 -48.52 -46.57
N ASP A 313 -16.59 -49.53 -45.72
CA ASP A 313 -16.52 -49.41 -44.27
C ASP A 313 -15.10 -49.09 -43.81
N ALA A 314 -14.08 -49.73 -44.40
CA ALA A 314 -12.68 -49.46 -44.13
C ALA A 314 -12.33 -48.00 -44.46
N ALA A 315 -12.81 -47.48 -45.61
CA ALA A 315 -12.63 -46.09 -45.98
C ALA A 315 -13.37 -45.13 -45.03
N ALA A 316 -14.57 -45.48 -44.57
CA ALA A 316 -15.33 -44.69 -43.60
C ALA A 316 -14.64 -44.63 -42.23
N TRP A 317 -14.13 -45.76 -41.73
CA TRP A 317 -13.37 -45.82 -40.49
C TRP A 317 -12.05 -45.04 -40.57
N GLN A 318 -11.35 -45.10 -41.71
CA GLN A 318 -10.13 -44.34 -41.91
C GLN A 318 -10.40 -42.83 -41.77
N ARG A 319 -11.44 -42.30 -42.42
CA ARG A 319 -11.81 -40.89 -42.31
C ARG A 319 -12.11 -40.47 -40.86
N ARG A 320 -12.82 -41.31 -40.10
CA ARG A 320 -13.14 -41.03 -38.68
C ARG A 320 -11.88 -40.99 -37.82
N LEU A 321 -10.93 -41.91 -38.04
CA LEU A 321 -9.65 -41.94 -37.34
C LEU A 321 -8.78 -40.73 -37.71
N ASP A 322 -8.76 -40.33 -38.98
CA ASP A 322 -8.04 -39.14 -39.44
C ASP A 322 -8.61 -37.86 -38.82
N GLU A 323 -9.94 -37.73 -38.74
CA GLU A 323 -10.62 -36.62 -38.07
C GLU A 323 -10.33 -36.57 -36.57
N ALA A 324 -10.39 -37.72 -35.89
CA ALA A 324 -10.06 -37.81 -34.47
C ALA A 324 -8.58 -37.47 -34.20
N GLY A 325 -7.66 -37.93 -35.08
CA GLY A 325 -6.25 -37.58 -35.03
C GLY A 325 -5.99 -36.08 -35.19
N LYS A 326 -6.71 -35.41 -36.09
CA LYS A 326 -6.67 -33.94 -36.22
C LYS A 326 -7.12 -33.24 -34.94
N ARG A 327 -8.24 -33.67 -34.34
CA ARG A 327 -8.72 -33.10 -33.07
C ARG A 327 -7.72 -33.27 -31.93
N LEU A 328 -7.03 -34.41 -31.85
CA LEU A 328 -5.96 -34.61 -30.89
C LEU A 328 -4.80 -33.65 -31.12
N ALA A 329 -4.35 -33.50 -32.38
CA ALA A 329 -3.27 -32.58 -32.72
C ALA A 329 -3.64 -31.12 -32.37
N ASP A 330 -4.88 -30.70 -32.67
CA ASP A 330 -5.40 -29.38 -32.33
C ASP A 330 -5.46 -29.17 -30.80
N ALA A 331 -5.90 -30.19 -30.06
CA ALA A 331 -5.94 -30.16 -28.60
C ALA A 331 -4.53 -30.06 -27.99
N GLN A 332 -3.56 -30.80 -28.51
CA GLN A 332 -2.15 -30.73 -28.08
C GLN A 332 -1.51 -29.39 -28.41
N ALA A 333 -1.80 -28.82 -29.59
CA ALA A 333 -1.33 -27.49 -29.97
C ALA A 333 -1.93 -26.41 -29.05
N ALA A 334 -3.23 -26.52 -28.72
CA ALA A 334 -3.88 -25.64 -27.76
C ALA A 334 -3.27 -25.74 -26.35
N GLU A 335 -2.93 -26.95 -25.89
CA GLU A 335 -2.23 -27.17 -24.61
C GLU A 335 -0.82 -26.56 -24.62
N ALA A 336 -0.04 -26.77 -25.68
CA ALA A 336 1.29 -26.18 -25.82
C ALA A 336 1.24 -24.63 -25.84
N ASN A 337 0.27 -24.06 -26.55
CA ASN A 337 0.06 -22.61 -26.55
C ASN A 337 -0.31 -22.09 -25.15
N LYS A 338 -1.18 -22.81 -24.41
CA LYS A 338 -1.50 -22.48 -23.02
C LYS A 338 -0.28 -22.55 -22.11
N ALA A 339 0.58 -23.57 -22.27
CA ALA A 339 1.81 -23.70 -21.50
C ALA A 339 2.77 -22.53 -21.76
N ASN A 340 2.92 -22.10 -23.02
CA ASN A 340 3.69 -20.92 -23.39
C ASN A 340 3.11 -19.64 -22.78
N THR A 341 1.79 -19.44 -22.83
CA THR A 341 1.14 -18.29 -22.20
C THR A 341 1.29 -18.31 -20.68
N SER A 342 1.17 -19.46 -20.02
CA SER A 342 1.38 -19.59 -18.58
C SER A 342 2.83 -19.29 -18.19
N ALA A 343 3.81 -19.75 -18.97
CA ALA A 343 5.21 -19.38 -18.76
C ALA A 343 5.45 -17.87 -18.92
N GLN A 344 4.84 -17.22 -19.91
CA GLN A 344 4.90 -15.76 -20.08
C GLN A 344 4.24 -15.02 -18.91
N ASN A 345 3.09 -15.50 -18.43
CA ASN A 345 2.38 -14.96 -17.28
C ASN A 345 3.23 -15.07 -16.01
N GLN A 346 3.91 -16.19 -15.79
CA GLN A 346 4.83 -16.38 -14.67
C GLN A 346 6.00 -15.39 -14.72
N VAL A 347 6.64 -15.23 -15.88
CA VAL A 347 7.71 -14.24 -16.05
C VAL A 347 7.21 -12.82 -15.76
N ARG A 348 5.98 -12.49 -16.21
CA ARG A 348 5.38 -11.19 -15.93
C ARG A 348 5.08 -11.01 -14.43
N GLN A 349 4.60 -12.05 -13.74
CA GLN A 349 4.41 -12.02 -12.29
C GLN A 349 5.71 -11.78 -11.54
N ASP A 350 6.82 -12.41 -11.96
CA ASP A 350 8.14 -12.18 -11.36
C ASP A 350 8.62 -10.73 -11.57
N GLN A 351 8.36 -10.15 -12.75
CA GLN A 351 8.65 -8.75 -13.02
C GLN A 351 7.82 -7.81 -12.14
N ILE A 352 6.52 -8.10 -12.00
CA ILE A 352 5.62 -7.35 -11.12
C ILE A 352 6.10 -7.44 -9.66
N ALA A 353 6.48 -8.62 -9.18
CA ALA A 353 7.00 -8.80 -7.82
C ALA A 353 8.28 -7.97 -7.57
N LYS A 354 9.17 -7.89 -8.56
CA LYS A 354 10.37 -7.03 -8.49
C LYS A 354 10.00 -5.54 -8.46
N ALA A 355 9.04 -5.12 -9.29
CA ALA A 355 8.56 -3.73 -9.33
C ALA A 355 7.87 -3.33 -8.02
N LEU A 356 7.00 -4.18 -7.48
CA LEU A 356 6.34 -3.99 -6.19
C LEU A 356 7.36 -3.85 -5.05
N SER A 357 8.40 -4.68 -5.04
CA SER A 357 9.49 -4.59 -4.05
C SER A 357 10.25 -3.25 -4.16
N ALA A 358 10.53 -2.79 -5.39
CA ALA A 358 11.18 -1.51 -5.62
C ALA A 358 10.32 -0.32 -5.17
N LEU A 359 9.03 -0.31 -5.54
CA LEU A 359 8.08 0.72 -5.13
C LEU A 359 7.86 0.72 -3.61
N ALA A 360 7.79 -0.46 -2.98
CA ALA A 360 7.71 -0.56 -1.52
C ALA A 360 8.95 0.03 -0.83
N LYS A 361 10.14 -0.18 -1.41
CA LYS A 361 11.40 0.37 -0.91
C LYS A 361 11.43 1.90 -0.96
N GLU A 362 10.68 2.52 -1.86
CA GLU A 362 10.52 3.97 -1.95
C GLU A 362 9.37 4.50 -1.08
N ARG A 363 8.20 3.86 -1.15
CA ARG A 363 6.97 4.25 -0.43
C ARG A 363 7.14 4.25 1.08
N ILE A 364 7.76 3.20 1.65
CA ILE A 364 7.89 3.03 3.11
C ILE A 364 8.71 4.16 3.75
N PRO A 365 9.96 4.46 3.31
CA PRO A 365 10.73 5.55 3.91
C PRO A 365 10.06 6.91 3.69
N MET A 366 9.38 7.11 2.55
CA MET A 366 8.64 8.34 2.29
C MET A 366 7.52 8.57 3.32
N ALA A 367 6.69 7.55 3.61
CA ALA A 367 5.67 7.66 4.65
C ALA A 367 6.25 7.88 6.06
N ARG A 368 7.38 7.23 6.37
CA ARG A 368 7.99 7.32 7.71
C ARG A 368 8.71 8.64 7.96
N THR A 369 9.24 9.26 6.93
CA THR A 369 9.90 10.57 7.01
C THR A 369 8.90 11.74 7.02
N ASP A 370 7.70 11.54 6.45
CA ASP A 370 6.64 12.53 6.51
C ASP A 370 6.13 12.77 7.94
N GLN A 371 6.22 14.01 8.39
CA GLN A 371 5.80 14.45 9.72
C GLN A 371 4.30 14.27 9.95
N VAL A 372 3.47 14.59 8.95
CA VAL A 372 2.02 14.53 9.07
C VAL A 372 1.58 13.08 9.27
N ARG A 373 2.05 12.17 8.40
CA ARG A 373 1.79 10.73 8.54
C ARG A 373 2.32 10.14 9.83
N ARG A 374 3.47 10.62 10.33
CA ARG A 374 4.07 10.14 11.59
C ARG A 374 3.35 10.65 12.85
N ILE A 375 2.64 11.78 12.76
CA ILE A 375 1.74 12.25 13.82
C ILE A 375 0.41 11.51 13.73
N ALA A 376 -0.12 11.36 12.52
CA ALA A 376 -1.33 10.59 12.25
C ALA A 376 -1.20 9.13 12.70
N SER A 377 -0.05 8.50 12.48
CA SER A 377 0.23 7.13 12.94
C SER A 377 0.12 7.00 14.46
N ARG A 378 0.62 7.98 15.21
CA ARG A 378 0.51 8.03 16.68
C ARG A 378 -0.92 8.28 17.14
N TRP A 379 -1.68 9.09 16.40
CA TRP A 379 -3.06 9.42 16.72
C TRP A 379 -4.03 8.26 16.45
N TYR A 380 -3.88 7.59 15.30
CA TYR A 380 -4.78 6.52 14.85
C TYR A 380 -4.28 5.10 15.19
N GLY A 381 -3.10 4.96 15.80
CA GLY A 381 -2.55 3.66 16.21
C GLY A 381 -2.11 2.76 15.05
N SER A 382 -1.92 3.31 13.85
CA SER A 382 -1.45 2.60 12.66
C SER A 382 0.01 2.90 12.34
N LYS A 383 0.65 2.12 11.48
CA LYS A 383 1.99 2.48 10.97
C LYS A 383 1.90 3.67 10.00
N PRO A 384 2.92 4.54 9.86
CA PRO A 384 2.88 5.68 8.93
C PRO A 384 2.53 5.29 7.49
N GLU A 385 3.00 4.13 7.03
CA GLU A 385 2.69 3.55 5.73
C GLU A 385 1.23 3.08 5.55
N LEU A 386 0.48 2.88 6.64
CA LEU A 386 -0.92 2.44 6.62
C LEU A 386 -1.91 3.57 6.91
N VAL A 387 -1.41 4.79 7.16
CA VAL A 387 -2.25 5.96 7.35
C VAL A 387 -2.94 6.31 6.03
N THR A 388 -4.26 6.35 6.06
CA THR A 388 -5.06 6.76 4.90
C THR A 388 -4.85 8.24 4.58
N GLU A 389 -5.06 8.63 3.33
CA GLU A 389 -4.99 10.02 2.92
C GLU A 389 -5.94 10.92 3.72
N ALA A 390 -7.18 10.49 3.95
CA ALA A 390 -8.15 11.26 4.73
C ALA A 390 -7.65 11.52 6.17
N GLN A 391 -7.05 10.50 6.80
CA GLN A 391 -6.45 10.65 8.13
C GLN A 391 -5.27 11.61 8.13
N ALA A 392 -4.40 11.54 7.10
CA ALA A 392 -3.28 12.46 6.95
C ALA A 392 -3.77 13.90 6.72
N GLY A 393 -4.81 14.11 5.90
CA GLY A 393 -5.40 15.42 5.62
C GLY A 393 -5.93 16.12 6.87
N ILE A 394 -6.66 15.41 7.73
CA ILE A 394 -7.16 15.98 9.01
C ILE A 394 -5.99 16.44 9.90
N ILE A 395 -4.97 15.59 10.03
CA ILE A 395 -3.80 15.90 10.86
C ILE A 395 -2.97 17.03 10.26
N SER A 396 -2.88 17.10 8.93
CA SER A 396 -2.22 18.18 8.18
C SER A 396 -2.80 19.54 8.57
N VAL A 397 -4.13 19.68 8.51
CA VAL A 397 -4.83 20.93 8.84
C VAL A 397 -4.55 21.36 10.30
N ILE A 398 -4.63 20.42 11.24
CA ILE A 398 -4.40 20.71 12.66
C ILE A 398 -2.94 21.11 12.91
N TRP A 399 -1.99 20.32 12.39
CA TRP A 399 -0.57 20.51 12.60
C TRP A 399 -0.09 21.82 11.96
N PHE A 400 -0.35 22.00 10.67
CA PHE A 400 0.04 23.21 9.95
C PHE A 400 -0.72 24.44 10.46
N GLY A 401 -2.00 24.32 10.85
CA GLY A 401 -2.74 25.41 11.48
C GLY A 401 -2.08 25.86 12.78
N SER A 402 -1.71 24.92 13.65
CA SER A 402 -1.06 25.26 14.93
C SER A 402 0.30 25.97 14.75
N LEU A 403 1.11 25.52 13.79
CA LEU A 403 2.41 26.14 13.48
C LEU A 403 2.24 27.52 12.84
N ALA A 404 1.28 27.68 11.93
CA ALA A 404 0.98 28.95 11.30
C ALA A 404 0.50 29.99 12.32
N LEU A 405 -0.31 29.58 13.30
CA LEU A 405 -0.78 30.47 14.36
C LEU A 405 0.38 30.96 15.25
N ILE A 406 1.30 30.06 15.61
CA ILE A 406 2.50 30.43 16.38
C ILE A 406 3.36 31.40 15.58
N ALA A 407 3.61 31.10 14.30
CA ALA A 407 4.43 31.94 13.42
C ALA A 407 3.82 33.35 13.27
N ALA A 408 2.50 33.44 13.05
CA ALA A 408 1.78 34.69 12.90
C ALA A 408 1.84 35.60 14.15
N LEU A 409 1.85 34.99 15.34
CA LEU A 409 1.87 35.72 16.61
C LEU A 409 3.28 35.92 17.20
N ALA A 410 4.30 35.22 16.68
CA ALA A 410 5.65 35.26 17.22
C ALA A 410 6.25 36.68 17.19
N GLY A 411 6.12 37.40 16.08
CA GLY A 411 6.62 38.77 15.92
C GLY A 411 5.93 39.76 16.87
N PRO A 412 4.59 39.88 16.87
CA PRO A 412 3.89 40.84 17.73
C PRO A 412 4.04 40.52 19.22
N ILE A 413 3.99 39.24 19.61
CA ILE A 413 4.22 38.84 21.01
C ILE A 413 5.64 39.20 21.44
N SER A 414 6.65 38.93 20.60
CA SER A 414 8.04 39.28 20.90
C SER A 414 8.23 40.80 21.06
N ALA A 415 7.58 41.61 20.22
CA ALA A 415 7.60 43.07 20.35
C ALA A 415 6.96 43.54 21.67
N MET A 416 5.81 42.96 22.05
CA MET A 416 5.15 43.30 23.31
C MET A 416 6.00 42.90 24.53
N VAL A 417 6.62 41.72 24.52
CA VAL A 417 7.54 41.26 25.58
C VAL A 417 8.76 42.19 25.67
N ALA A 418 9.33 42.58 24.53
CA ALA A 418 10.45 43.51 24.48
C ALA A 418 10.12 44.86 25.14
N LEU A 419 8.95 45.43 24.82
CA LEU A 419 8.48 46.69 25.39
C LEU A 419 8.16 46.57 26.88
N ALA A 420 7.61 45.43 27.31
CA ALA A 420 7.39 45.14 28.72
C ALA A 420 8.71 45.11 29.50
N LEU A 421 9.73 44.42 29.00
CA LEU A 421 11.07 44.36 29.60
C LEU A 421 11.71 45.75 29.70
N GLN A 422 11.65 46.55 28.63
CA GLN A 422 12.17 47.92 28.62
C GLN A 422 11.47 48.82 29.65
N ARG A 423 10.14 48.70 29.78
CA ARG A 423 9.36 49.47 30.77
C ARG A 423 9.69 49.08 32.21
N ILE A 424 9.93 47.80 32.47
CA ILE A 424 10.34 47.32 33.80
C ILE A 424 11.72 47.88 34.16
N ALA A 425 12.67 47.84 33.22
CA ALA A 425 14.01 48.41 33.42
C ALA A 425 13.98 49.93 33.70
N ALA A 426 13.18 50.69 32.95
CA ALA A 426 13.04 52.13 33.14
C ALA A 426 12.46 52.50 34.53
N ARG A 427 11.50 51.71 35.05
CA ARG A 427 10.95 51.91 36.39
C ARG A 427 11.95 51.61 37.52
N GLU A 428 12.85 50.66 37.31
CA GLU A 428 13.91 50.33 38.27
C GLU A 428 14.97 51.45 38.34
N GLU A 429 15.29 52.08 37.19
CA GLU A 429 16.19 53.24 37.15
C GLU A 429 15.57 54.49 37.83
N ASP A 430 14.29 54.80 37.55
CA ASP A 430 13.60 55.97 38.14
C ASP A 430 13.49 55.89 39.68
N ASN A 431 13.34 54.69 40.23
CA ASN A 431 13.30 54.49 41.70
C ASN A 431 14.69 54.62 42.36
N SER A 432 15.79 54.48 41.61
CA SER A 432 17.15 54.58 42.16
C SER A 432 17.66 56.01 42.31
N ASP A 433 17.07 56.97 41.58
CA ASP A 433 17.54 58.35 41.51
C ASP A 433 16.55 59.32 42.18
N SER A 434 16.47 59.24 43.51
CA SER A 434 15.55 60.07 44.30
C SER A 434 15.81 61.57 44.08
N LYS A 435 14.75 62.35 43.82
CA LYS A 435 14.83 63.83 43.67
C LYS A 435 15.51 64.50 44.86
N ILE A 436 15.45 63.86 46.03
CA ILE A 436 16.05 64.29 47.29
C ILE A 436 17.58 64.14 47.28
N SER A 437 18.15 63.08 46.69
CA SER A 437 19.60 62.91 46.59
C SER A 437 20.24 63.98 45.70
N ARG A 438 19.56 64.37 44.62
CA ARG A 438 20.03 65.47 43.72
C ARG A 438 19.96 66.83 44.41
N LEU A 439 18.92 67.09 45.21
CA LEU A 439 18.79 68.32 46.00
C LEU A 439 19.85 68.37 47.10
N LEU A 440 20.07 67.29 47.85
CA LEU A 440 21.11 67.19 48.87
C LEU A 440 22.51 67.34 48.28
N ARG A 441 22.78 66.74 47.11
CA ARG A 441 24.05 66.90 46.41
C ARG A 441 24.30 68.35 45.97
N ARG A 442 23.28 69.03 45.43
CA ARG A 442 23.37 70.47 45.09
C ARG A 442 23.57 71.34 46.35
N MET A 443 22.87 71.02 47.43
CA MET A 443 22.99 71.72 48.71
C MET A 443 24.40 71.55 49.29
N LEU A 444 24.93 70.32 49.34
CA LEU A 444 26.29 70.03 49.81
C LEU A 444 27.37 70.69 48.96
N LEU A 445 27.21 70.73 47.63
CA LEU A 445 28.13 71.44 46.74
C LEU A 445 28.07 72.95 46.97
N SER A 446 26.89 73.54 47.11
CA SER A 446 26.74 74.97 47.42
C SER A 446 27.34 75.32 48.79
N TRP A 447 27.25 74.40 49.76
CA TRP A 447 27.83 74.56 51.09
C TRP A 447 29.35 74.43 51.08
N ARG A 448 29.90 73.54 50.25
CA ARG A 448 31.35 73.37 50.04
C ARG A 448 31.99 74.62 49.41
N TRP A 449 31.30 75.29 48.49
CA TRP A 449 31.82 76.49 47.83
C TRP A 449 31.72 77.76 48.70
N ARG A 450 30.78 77.83 49.65
CA ARG A 450 30.73 78.91 50.65
C ARG A 450 31.90 78.87 51.66
N ARG A 451 32.69 77.79 51.71
CA ARG A 451 33.75 77.60 52.70
C ARG A 451 35.19 77.67 52.17
N ILE A 452 35.40 78.20 50.96
CA ILE A 452 36.76 78.43 50.47
C ILE A 452 37.22 79.81 50.96
N ARG A 453 37.89 79.82 52.12
CA ARG A 453 38.60 80.98 52.68
C ARG A 453 39.87 81.22 51.86
N THR A 454 40.06 82.42 51.34
CA THR A 454 41.28 82.88 50.67
C THR A 454 42.46 82.83 51.65
N ILE A 455 43.47 82.02 51.34
CA ILE A 455 44.72 81.89 52.11
C ILE A 455 45.63 83.06 51.71
N LYS A 456 46.08 83.87 52.68
CA LYS A 456 47.18 84.85 52.50
C LYS A 456 48.50 84.19 52.91
N VAL A 457 49.49 84.24 52.04
CA VAL A 457 50.85 83.72 52.27
C VAL A 457 51.67 84.77 53.05
N PRO A 458 52.28 84.43 54.21
CA PRO A 458 53.23 85.30 54.89
C PRO A 458 54.69 85.00 54.49
N VAL A 459 55.47 86.08 54.38
CA VAL A 459 56.91 86.14 54.07
C VAL A 459 57.75 85.83 55.32
N GLU A 460 58.88 85.14 55.13
CA GLU A 460 59.82 84.66 56.15
C GLU A 460 60.62 85.78 56.86
N VAL A 461 60.82 85.65 58.18
CA VAL A 461 61.94 86.25 58.93
C VAL A 461 62.39 85.26 60.00
N MET A 462 63.70 85.00 60.05
CA MET A 462 64.39 84.12 61.01
C MET A 462 64.43 84.70 62.43
N VAL A 463 64.48 83.85 63.46
CA VAL A 463 65.50 83.83 64.54
C VAL A 463 65.17 82.76 65.60
N GLU A 464 66.25 82.18 66.14
CA GLU A 464 66.47 81.04 67.02
C GLU A 464 65.62 80.97 68.31
N LYS A 465 65.30 79.76 68.80
CA LYS A 465 66.07 79.04 69.84
C LYS A 465 65.23 77.95 70.56
N GLU A 466 65.97 76.92 70.96
CA GLU A 466 65.77 75.96 72.06
C GLU A 466 64.80 74.76 71.93
N VAL A 467 65.47 73.61 71.98
CA VAL A 467 65.06 72.22 72.06
C VAL A 467 64.24 71.95 73.31
N GLU A 468 63.15 71.20 73.19
CA GLU A 468 62.82 70.16 74.17
C GLU A 468 62.00 69.02 73.56
N LYS A 469 62.52 67.81 73.78
CA LYS A 469 62.10 66.52 73.24
C LYS A 469 60.99 65.95 74.11
N ARG A 470 59.81 65.65 73.56
CA ARG A 470 58.90 64.61 74.09
C ARG A 470 58.26 63.79 72.98
N VAL A 471 58.34 62.49 73.23
CA VAL A 471 57.91 61.33 72.46
C VAL A 471 56.38 61.20 72.53
N GLU A 472 55.72 60.79 71.44
CA GLU A 472 54.62 59.81 71.49
C GLU A 472 54.25 59.27 70.08
N VAL A 473 53.87 57.99 70.09
CA VAL A 473 53.86 56.96 69.04
C VAL A 473 52.73 57.13 68.01
N PRO A 474 52.95 56.93 66.69
CA PRO A 474 51.87 56.61 65.75
C PRO A 474 51.73 55.09 65.56
N VAL A 475 50.58 54.54 65.97
CA VAL A 475 50.17 53.15 65.71
C VAL A 475 49.62 53.04 64.28
N GLU A 476 50.20 52.15 63.48
CA GLU A 476 49.75 51.83 62.12
C GLU A 476 48.38 51.12 62.13
N LYS A 477 47.46 51.57 61.28
CA LYS A 477 46.12 51.01 61.12
C LYS A 477 46.11 50.07 59.91
N VAL A 478 46.19 48.76 60.15
CA VAL A 478 46.22 47.71 59.11
C VAL A 478 44.83 47.54 58.48
N VAL A 479 44.78 47.66 57.15
CA VAL A 479 43.63 47.32 56.30
C VAL A 479 43.64 45.82 56.03
N LYS A 480 42.53 45.11 56.28
CA LYS A 480 42.40 43.67 55.98
C LYS A 480 41.80 43.46 54.59
N GLU A 481 42.55 42.78 53.74
CA GLU A 481 42.14 42.29 52.42
C GLU A 481 41.57 40.86 52.59
N ILE A 482 40.39 40.57 52.02
CA ILE A 482 39.76 39.24 52.12
C ILE A 482 40.11 38.46 50.84
N LEU A 483 40.81 37.33 51.00
CA LEU A 483 41.14 36.39 49.93
C LEU A 483 40.10 35.25 49.89
N TYR A 484 39.50 34.97 48.73
CA TYR A 484 38.55 33.86 48.56
C TYR A 484 39.27 32.63 47.99
N VAL A 485 39.30 31.52 48.73
CA VAL A 485 39.85 30.24 48.28
C VAL A 485 38.70 29.24 48.08
N PRO A 486 38.40 28.80 46.84
CA PRO A 486 37.39 27.78 46.61
C PRO A 486 37.95 26.38 46.94
N LEU A 487 37.20 25.60 47.73
CA LEU A 487 37.46 24.19 47.98
C LEU A 487 36.45 23.34 47.19
N PHE A 488 36.96 22.45 46.35
CA PHE A 488 36.14 21.52 45.56
C PHE A 488 36.12 20.15 46.25
N THR A 489 35.16 19.94 47.15
CA THR A 489 34.85 18.60 47.65
C THR A 489 33.37 18.50 48.00
N ASP A 490 32.74 17.39 47.62
CA ASP A 490 31.31 17.10 47.88
C ASP A 490 31.12 16.16 49.09
N ASP A 491 32.19 15.87 49.84
CA ASP A 491 32.17 14.96 51.00
C ASP A 491 32.05 15.76 52.33
N PRO A 492 30.93 15.66 53.07
CA PRO A 492 30.63 16.55 54.20
C PRO A 492 31.54 16.36 55.43
N GLU A 493 32.18 15.20 55.59
CA GLU A 493 33.12 14.98 56.71
C GLU A 493 34.50 15.60 56.45
N VAL A 494 34.92 15.68 55.19
CA VAL A 494 36.19 16.32 54.80
C VAL A 494 36.12 17.84 54.98
N LEU A 495 34.96 18.44 54.68
CA LEU A 495 34.69 19.86 54.93
C LEU A 495 34.75 20.22 56.42
N ARG A 496 34.18 19.39 57.30
CA ARG A 496 34.25 19.59 58.75
C ARG A 496 35.68 19.50 59.26
N LYS A 497 36.44 18.49 58.82
CA LYS A 497 37.83 18.30 59.25
C LYS A 497 38.77 19.41 58.76
N ALA A 498 38.51 19.98 57.57
CA ALA A 498 39.25 21.11 57.02
C ALA A 498 38.88 22.45 57.69
N LEU A 499 37.64 22.62 58.15
CA LEU A 499 37.20 23.79 58.92
C LEU A 499 37.74 23.77 60.36
N ASP A 500 37.82 22.58 60.99
CA ASP A 500 38.23 22.46 62.40
C ASP A 500 39.75 22.52 62.63
N GLN A 501 40.59 22.34 61.61
CA GLN A 501 42.06 22.29 61.78
C GLN A 501 42.79 23.63 61.67
N ASP A 502 42.18 24.69 61.11
CA ASP A 502 42.88 25.96 60.84
C ASP A 502 42.13 27.22 61.32
N LEU A 503 41.09 27.08 62.16
CA LEU A 503 40.38 28.24 62.72
C LEU A 503 40.90 28.60 64.12
N PRO A 504 41.35 29.85 64.35
CA PRO A 504 41.70 30.34 65.68
C PRO A 504 40.51 30.22 66.66
N PRO A 505 40.75 29.92 67.94
CA PRO A 505 39.73 29.57 68.94
C PRO A 505 38.70 30.68 69.25
N GLU A 506 38.87 31.88 68.71
CA GLU A 506 37.97 33.03 68.90
C GLU A 506 36.82 33.08 67.88
N VAL A 507 36.81 32.21 66.86
CA VAL A 507 35.84 32.24 65.74
C VAL A 507 34.95 31.00 65.67
N SER A 508 35.26 29.92 66.40
CA SER A 508 34.50 28.66 66.38
C SER A 508 33.07 28.79 66.89
N ASP A 509 32.83 29.68 67.86
CA ASP A 509 31.53 29.82 68.53
C ASP A 509 30.51 30.70 67.75
N LEU A 510 30.94 31.28 66.62
CA LEU A 510 30.11 32.19 65.80
C LEU A 510 29.62 31.58 64.48
N VAL A 511 29.93 30.31 64.20
CA VAL A 511 29.58 29.66 62.93
C VAL A 511 28.38 28.71 63.09
N THR A 512 27.18 29.17 62.72
CA THR A 512 26.01 28.29 62.53
C THR A 512 25.96 27.75 61.10
N VAL A 513 26.18 26.44 60.94
CA VAL A 513 26.03 25.73 59.66
C VAL A 513 24.56 25.35 59.44
N SER A 514 23.86 26.06 58.56
CA SER A 514 22.49 25.73 58.17
C SER A 514 22.49 24.89 56.89
N MET A 515 22.19 23.60 57.01
CA MET A 515 21.92 22.72 55.86
C MET A 515 20.43 22.75 55.49
N LYS A 516 20.14 23.00 54.21
CA LYS A 516 18.77 23.06 53.69
C LYS A 516 18.20 21.64 53.54
N GLY A 517 17.49 21.16 54.57
CA GLY A 517 16.65 19.96 54.48
C GLY A 517 16.60 19.07 55.73
N ARG A 518 15.94 19.50 56.80
CA ARG A 518 15.40 18.58 57.84
C ARG A 518 14.23 19.23 58.60
N LYS A 519 13.10 18.52 58.68
CA LYS A 519 11.90 18.91 59.44
C LYS A 519 12.19 18.85 60.94
N SER A 520 11.78 19.88 61.68
CA SER A 520 11.86 19.92 63.14
C SER A 520 10.84 18.98 63.78
N ALA A 521 11.31 18.11 64.67
CA ALA A 521 10.48 17.48 65.70
C ALA A 521 10.72 18.23 67.02
N ARG A 522 9.65 18.65 67.69
CA ARG A 522 9.68 19.26 69.03
C ARG A 522 10.08 18.21 70.08
N PRO A 523 10.85 18.56 71.12
CA PRO A 523 10.97 17.74 72.32
C PRO A 523 9.91 18.15 73.37
N ALA A 524 9.62 17.21 74.26
CA ALA A 524 8.83 17.38 75.49
C ALA A 524 9.62 18.14 76.57
#